data_AF-A0ABD0TL93-F1
#
_entry.id   AF-A0ABD0TL93-F1
#
_cell.length_a   1.000
_cell.length_b   1.000
_cell.length_c   1.000
_cell.angle_alpha   90.00
_cell.angle_beta   90.00
_cell.angle_gamma   90.00
#
_symmetry.space_group_name_H-M   'P 1'
#
loop_
_entity.id
_entity.type
_entity.pdbx_description
1 polymer ?
#
loop_
_entity_poly.entity_id
_entity_poly.type
_entity_poly.pdbx_seq_one_letter_code
_entity_poly.pdbx_strand_id
1 'polypeptide(L)'
;MDALLFALALEVVLLQMRILESTTELRLRLHLNTKGEKAQRGKLVRDRHTVKDVIRRTLVEVVENGEWRTLQEAVQTLQENASYSVNVLLDHERLRFSRSSIINEIKTKRKQWAVDLRHADQKIAVVRDRIKNEQQNANARLCYVEKWLFARAESLDMQLEAPRAPAPRTDHERRVHDELVKAYELQIKEREDLLEYWRQRYVDDTAKMDERLAKKREELKVALARRQELQKLYDLHAGEMRAWLTFKSERAARLAREERRATAAKRLQAWWRGVMVRRALGSFRYLKTIKKSPSKSKKK
;
A
#
# COMPACT_ATOMS: atom_id res chain seq x y z
N MET A 1 -29.43 44.74 3.74
CA MET A 1 -29.69 44.66 5.19
C MET A 1 -28.87 45.75 5.81
N ASP A 2 -29.50 46.67 6.53
CA ASP A 2 -28.79 47.78 7.17
C ASP A 2 -27.81 47.23 8.20
N ALA A 3 -26.54 47.62 8.11
CA ALA A 3 -25.48 47.18 9.03
C ALA A 3 -25.85 47.42 10.51
N LEU A 4 -26.63 48.48 10.76
CA LEU A 4 -27.20 48.81 12.07
C LEU A 4 -28.21 47.76 12.56
N LEU A 5 -29.04 47.21 11.68
CA LEU A 5 -30.03 46.19 12.03
C LEU A 5 -29.33 44.85 12.34
N PHE A 6 -28.21 44.57 11.65
CA PHE A 6 -27.36 43.41 11.92
C PHE A 6 -26.58 43.55 13.24
N ALA A 7 -26.02 44.72 13.53
CA ALA A 7 -25.34 45.01 14.79
C ALA A 7 -26.30 44.93 16.00
N LEU A 8 -27.51 45.49 15.88
CA LEU A 8 -28.55 45.37 16.90
C LEU A 8 -28.95 43.92 17.16
N ALA A 9 -29.03 43.09 16.10
CA ALA A 9 -29.31 41.67 16.26
C ALA A 9 -28.20 40.94 17.04
N LEU A 10 -26.92 41.24 16.78
CA LEU A 10 -25.79 40.63 17.50
C LEU A 10 -25.73 41.07 18.97
N GLU A 11 -26.06 42.32 19.28
CA GLU A 11 -26.20 42.81 20.67
C GLU A 11 -27.32 42.09 21.42
N VAL A 12 -28.47 41.90 20.78
CA VAL A 12 -29.58 41.10 21.35
C VAL A 12 -29.14 39.66 21.62
N VAL A 13 -28.35 39.05 20.74
CA VAL A 13 -27.80 37.70 20.94
C VAL A 13 -26.82 37.66 22.13
N LEU A 14 -25.95 38.65 22.30
CA LEU A 14 -25.05 38.74 23.46
C LEU A 14 -25.81 38.90 24.78
N LEU A 15 -26.88 39.69 24.79
CA LEU A 15 -27.78 39.84 25.93
C LEU A 15 -28.51 38.54 26.26
N GLN A 16 -29.05 37.86 25.26
CA GLN A 16 -29.69 36.55 25.43
C GLN A 16 -28.70 35.50 25.95
N MET A 17 -27.47 35.48 25.43
CA MET A 17 -26.41 34.63 25.96
C MET A 17 -26.18 34.93 27.44
N ARG A 18 -26.01 36.21 27.84
CA ARG A 18 -25.81 36.65 29.24
C ARG A 18 -26.95 36.22 30.19
N ILE A 19 -28.19 36.20 29.71
CA ILE A 19 -29.35 35.71 30.47
C ILE A 19 -29.32 34.18 30.59
N LEU A 20 -28.93 33.48 29.53
CA LEU A 20 -28.71 32.03 29.56
C LEU A 20 -27.52 31.65 30.47
N GLU A 21 -26.50 32.52 30.56
CA GLU A 21 -25.34 32.36 31.45
C GLU A 21 -25.79 32.30 32.91
N SER A 22 -26.54 33.31 33.36
CA SER A 22 -27.02 33.41 34.74
C SER A 22 -28.00 32.29 35.10
N THR A 23 -28.91 31.92 34.18
CA THR A 23 -29.90 30.86 34.43
C THR A 23 -29.32 29.45 34.42
N THR A 24 -28.24 29.20 33.67
CA THR A 24 -27.53 27.91 33.68
C THR A 24 -26.62 27.78 34.90
N GLU A 25 -25.93 28.86 35.30
CA GLU A 25 -25.13 28.90 36.53
C GLU A 25 -25.97 28.70 37.79
N LEU A 26 -27.23 29.17 37.79
CA LEU A 26 -28.21 28.92 38.85
C LEU A 26 -28.70 27.46 38.88
N ARG A 27 -28.94 26.84 37.72
CA ARG A 27 -29.34 25.41 37.62
C ARG A 27 -28.22 24.42 37.97
N LEU A 28 -26.96 24.80 37.76
CA LEU A 28 -25.78 23.93 37.92
C LEU A 28 -25.17 23.90 39.32
N ARG A 29 -25.79 24.56 40.31
CA ARG A 29 -25.43 24.43 41.74
C ARG A 29 -25.82 23.07 42.35
N LEU A 30 -26.59 22.25 41.62
CA LEU A 30 -26.96 20.89 42.00
C LEU A 30 -26.02 19.88 41.31
N HIS A 31 -25.49 18.94 42.10
CA HIS A 31 -24.36 18.02 41.88
C HIS A 31 -24.08 17.45 40.46
N LEU A 32 -22.78 17.30 40.15
CA LEU A 32 -22.25 16.53 39.01
C LEU A 32 -21.22 15.51 39.53
N ASN A 33 -21.49 14.21 39.39
CA ASN A 33 -20.73 13.15 40.06
C ASN A 33 -19.84 12.32 39.09
N THR A 34 -20.02 12.39 37.77
CA THR A 34 -19.23 11.54 36.83
C THR A 34 -18.12 12.30 36.08
N LYS A 35 -17.02 11.60 35.75
CA LYS A 35 -15.89 12.17 34.98
C LYS A 35 -16.33 12.66 33.58
N GLY A 36 -17.32 12.00 32.98
CA GLY A 36 -17.90 12.38 31.70
C GLY A 36 -18.65 13.72 31.75
N GLU A 37 -19.48 13.91 32.78
CA GLU A 37 -20.21 15.18 33.02
C GLU A 37 -19.26 16.36 33.23
N LYS A 38 -18.14 16.15 33.96
CA LYS A 38 -17.10 17.17 34.16
C LYS A 38 -16.42 17.57 32.84
N ALA A 39 -16.13 16.60 31.96
CA ALA A 39 -15.54 16.86 30.65
C ALA A 39 -16.51 17.57 29.70
N GLN A 40 -17.78 17.16 29.69
CA GLN A 40 -18.84 17.83 28.91
C GLN A 40 -19.07 19.27 29.38
N ARG A 41 -19.03 19.53 30.70
CA ARG A 41 -19.08 20.89 31.25
C ARG A 41 -17.88 21.72 30.82
N GLY A 42 -16.67 21.17 30.91
CA GLY A 42 -15.46 21.86 30.44
C GLY A 42 -15.51 22.18 28.95
N LYS A 43 -16.12 21.32 28.13
CA LYS A 43 -16.39 21.60 26.72
C LYS A 43 -17.43 22.71 26.56
N LEU A 44 -18.58 22.63 27.22
CA LEU A 44 -19.65 23.64 27.13
C LEU A 44 -19.17 25.05 27.53
N VAL A 45 -18.37 25.16 28.59
CA VAL A 45 -17.79 26.44 29.02
C VAL A 45 -16.85 27.02 27.96
N ARG A 46 -16.01 26.18 27.35
CA ARG A 46 -15.11 26.60 26.26
C ARG A 46 -15.89 27.01 25.02
N ASP A 47 -16.86 26.20 24.59
CA ASP A 47 -17.69 26.46 23.41
C ASP A 47 -18.46 27.79 23.57
N ARG A 48 -19.00 28.04 24.77
CA ARG A 48 -19.70 29.28 25.10
C ARG A 48 -18.77 30.49 25.08
N HIS A 49 -17.57 30.38 25.64
CA HIS A 49 -16.57 31.45 25.57
C HIS A 49 -16.16 31.73 24.13
N THR A 50 -15.93 30.69 23.32
CA THR A 50 -15.56 30.85 21.91
C THR A 50 -16.66 31.52 21.09
N VAL A 51 -17.94 31.15 21.30
CA VAL A 51 -19.07 31.78 20.59
C VAL A 51 -19.20 33.24 21.00
N LYS A 52 -19.07 33.56 22.29
CA LYS A 52 -19.12 34.93 22.80
C LYS A 52 -18.00 35.79 22.21
N ASP A 53 -16.79 35.24 22.11
CA ASP A 53 -15.64 35.94 21.55
C ASP A 53 -15.77 36.16 20.04
N VAL A 54 -16.27 35.16 19.30
CA VAL A 54 -16.56 35.29 17.86
C VAL A 54 -17.62 36.37 17.63
N ILE A 55 -18.73 36.34 18.37
CA ILE A 55 -19.82 37.32 18.23
C ILE A 55 -19.32 38.74 18.55
N ARG A 56 -18.54 38.92 19.63
CA ARG A 56 -17.96 40.22 19.98
C ARG A 56 -17.03 40.76 18.89
N ARG A 57 -16.12 39.92 18.37
CA ARG A 57 -15.22 40.33 17.28
C ARG A 57 -15.99 40.68 16.01
N THR A 58 -17.04 39.93 15.69
CA THR A 58 -17.88 40.20 14.52
C THR A 58 -18.71 41.47 14.65
N LEU A 59 -19.15 41.81 15.87
CA LEU A 59 -19.84 43.07 16.14
C LEU A 59 -18.92 44.27 15.87
N VAL A 60 -17.66 44.19 16.35
CA VAL A 60 -16.65 45.22 16.09
C VAL A 60 -16.37 45.33 14.58
N GLU A 61 -16.15 44.21 13.89
CA GLU A 61 -15.87 44.20 12.44
C GLU A 61 -17.01 44.78 11.60
N VAL A 62 -18.27 44.50 11.96
CA VAL A 62 -19.46 45.01 11.26
C VAL A 62 -19.60 46.52 11.47
N VAL A 63 -19.33 47.02 12.67
CA VAL A 63 -19.44 48.45 13.00
C VAL A 63 -18.31 49.25 12.35
N GLU A 64 -17.09 48.72 12.33
CA GLU A 64 -15.91 49.42 11.81
C GLU A 64 -15.77 49.32 10.29
N ASN A 65 -15.96 48.12 9.73
CA ASN A 65 -15.62 47.81 8.34
C ASN A 65 -16.82 47.36 7.50
N GLY A 66 -17.97 47.08 8.11
CA GLY A 66 -19.15 46.54 7.42
C GLY A 66 -19.00 45.09 6.92
N GLU A 67 -17.97 44.37 7.39
CA GLU A 67 -17.66 43.00 7.01
C GLU A 67 -17.79 42.04 8.21
N TRP A 68 -17.89 40.72 7.98
CA TRP A 68 -18.08 39.71 9.04
C TRP A 68 -17.16 38.48 8.88
N ARG A 69 -15.90 38.71 8.50
CA ARG A 69 -14.93 37.64 8.18
C ARG A 69 -14.68 36.70 9.35
N THR A 70 -14.60 37.21 10.58
CA THR A 70 -14.38 36.37 11.76
C THR A 70 -15.49 35.34 11.98
N LEU A 71 -16.74 35.67 11.64
CA LEU A 71 -17.86 34.72 11.73
C LEU A 71 -17.72 33.64 10.66
N GLN A 72 -17.33 34.04 9.45
CA GLN A 72 -17.18 33.14 8.31
C GLN A 72 -16.06 32.12 8.56
N GLU A 73 -14.92 32.56 9.08
CA GLU A 73 -13.79 31.69 9.46
C GLU A 73 -14.16 30.75 10.62
N ALA A 74 -14.88 31.25 11.64
CA ALA A 74 -15.35 30.42 12.75
C ALA A 74 -16.35 29.33 12.30
N VAL A 75 -17.25 29.65 11.37
CA VAL A 75 -18.19 28.67 10.80
C VAL A 75 -17.44 27.64 9.94
N GLN A 76 -16.47 28.08 9.15
CA GLN A 76 -15.68 27.20 8.28
C GLN A 76 -14.82 26.22 9.11
N THR A 77 -14.14 26.70 10.14
CA THR A 77 -13.37 25.85 11.07
C THR A 77 -14.26 24.86 11.83
N LEU A 78 -15.49 25.22 12.19
CA LEU A 78 -16.46 24.27 12.78
C LEU A 78 -16.89 23.18 11.79
N GLN A 79 -17.09 23.53 10.52
CA GLN A 79 -17.40 22.55 9.46
C GLN A 79 -16.22 21.60 9.20
N GLU A 80 -14.99 22.12 9.17
CA GLU A 80 -13.75 21.35 9.05
C GLU A 80 -13.57 20.41 10.24
N ASN A 81 -13.78 20.88 11.47
CA ASN A 81 -13.71 20.05 12.68
C ASN A 81 -14.77 18.93 12.70
N ALA A 82 -15.98 19.21 12.22
CA ALA A 82 -17.04 18.21 12.10
C ALA A 82 -16.64 17.09 11.11
N SER A 83 -16.15 17.46 9.93
CA SER A 83 -15.68 16.49 8.93
C SER A 83 -14.44 15.71 9.40
N TYR A 84 -13.51 16.36 10.10
CA TYR A 84 -12.34 15.70 10.69
C TYR A 84 -12.73 14.61 11.70
N SER A 85 -13.70 14.88 12.57
CA SER A 85 -14.15 13.91 13.57
C SER A 85 -14.76 12.64 12.95
N VAL A 86 -15.50 12.78 11.85
CA VAL A 86 -16.07 11.66 11.08
C VAL A 86 -14.95 10.85 10.42
N ASN A 87 -13.97 11.52 9.82
CA ASN A 87 -12.83 10.85 9.19
C ASN A 87 -12.01 10.04 10.19
N VAL A 88 -11.75 10.59 11.38
CA VAL A 88 -11.01 9.88 12.44
C VAL A 88 -11.74 8.61 12.91
N LEU A 89 -13.08 8.65 13.00
CA LEU A 89 -13.87 7.46 13.34
C LEU A 89 -13.79 6.38 12.25
N LEU A 90 -13.93 6.78 10.98
CA LEU A 90 -13.81 5.86 9.84
C LEU A 90 -12.43 5.22 9.78
N ASP A 91 -11.37 6.01 10.00
CA ASP A 91 -10.00 5.49 10.01
C ASP A 91 -9.74 4.57 11.21
N HIS A 92 -10.29 4.89 12.39
CA HIS A 92 -10.23 4.00 13.54
C HIS A 92 -10.94 2.65 13.27
N GLU A 93 -12.10 2.66 12.62
CA GLU A 93 -12.79 1.42 12.23
C GLU A 93 -12.00 0.60 11.22
N ARG A 94 -11.41 1.26 10.21
CA ARG A 94 -10.53 0.61 9.23
C ARG A 94 -9.31 -0.03 9.89
N LEU A 95 -8.63 0.70 10.78
CA LEU A 95 -7.49 0.20 11.54
C LEU A 95 -7.89 -0.96 12.45
N ARG A 96 -9.07 -0.90 13.08
CA ARG A 96 -9.60 -1.99 13.90
C ARG A 96 -9.84 -3.25 13.07
N PHE A 97 -10.41 -3.11 11.88
CA PHE A 97 -10.64 -4.24 10.98
C PHE A 97 -9.32 -4.84 10.47
N SER A 98 -8.39 -3.99 10.02
CA SER A 98 -7.06 -4.41 9.57
C SER A 98 -6.30 -5.15 10.68
N ARG A 99 -6.29 -4.60 11.89
CA ARG A 99 -5.69 -5.25 13.07
C ARG A 99 -6.32 -6.62 13.36
N SER A 100 -7.64 -6.72 13.28
CA SER A 100 -8.36 -7.99 13.47
C SER A 100 -7.96 -9.03 12.42
N SER A 101 -7.86 -8.62 11.15
CA SER A 101 -7.41 -9.48 10.04
C SER A 101 -5.99 -10.01 10.28
N ILE A 102 -5.05 -9.11 10.62
CA ILE A 102 -3.65 -9.47 10.89
C ILE A 102 -3.55 -10.45 12.06
N ILE A 103 -4.30 -10.22 13.15
CA ILE A 103 -4.32 -11.14 14.30
C ILE A 103 -4.83 -12.53 13.87
N ASN A 104 -5.85 -12.60 13.02
CA ASN A 104 -6.37 -13.86 12.53
C ASN A 104 -5.37 -14.57 11.62
N GLU A 105 -4.70 -13.86 10.72
CA GLU A 105 -3.64 -14.41 9.87
C GLU A 105 -2.46 -14.95 10.68
N ILE A 106 -2.04 -14.26 11.74
CA ILE A 106 -0.99 -14.75 12.63
C ILE A 106 -1.44 -16.03 13.34
N LYS A 107 -2.70 -16.10 13.80
CA LYS A 107 -3.25 -17.30 14.44
C LYS A 107 -3.33 -18.48 13.48
N THR A 108 -3.75 -18.27 12.23
CA THR A 108 -3.83 -19.33 11.22
C THR A 108 -2.44 -19.83 10.84
N LYS A 109 -1.48 -18.92 10.57
CA LYS A 109 -0.09 -19.28 10.28
C LYS A 109 0.56 -20.05 11.43
N ARG A 110 0.33 -19.64 12.68
CA ARG A 110 0.84 -20.37 13.86
C ARG A 110 0.30 -21.80 13.94
N LYS A 111 -0.99 -22.01 13.61
CA LYS A 111 -1.58 -23.36 13.55
C LYS A 111 -0.97 -24.19 12.41
N GLN A 112 -0.79 -23.59 11.24
CA GLN A 112 -0.15 -24.25 10.09
C GLN A 112 1.27 -24.68 10.44
N TRP A 113 2.10 -23.79 10.98
CA TRP A 113 3.47 -24.11 11.38
C TRP A 113 3.54 -25.22 12.43
N ALA A 114 2.59 -25.28 13.36
CA ALA A 114 2.53 -26.36 14.34
C ALA A 114 2.24 -27.73 13.69
N VAL A 115 1.42 -27.76 12.64
CA VAL A 115 1.15 -28.98 11.86
C VAL A 115 2.37 -29.36 11.02
N ASP A 116 2.97 -28.39 10.33
CA ASP A 116 4.14 -28.62 9.48
C ASP A 116 5.33 -29.14 10.30
N LEU A 117 5.53 -28.60 11.51
CA LEU A 117 6.56 -29.08 12.44
C LEU A 117 6.32 -30.54 12.83
N ARG A 118 5.09 -30.90 13.21
CA ARG A 118 4.75 -32.30 13.54
C ARG A 118 4.98 -33.24 12.36
N HIS A 119 4.65 -32.81 11.15
CA HIS A 119 4.86 -33.60 9.95
C HIS A 119 6.36 -33.75 9.63
N ALA A 120 7.17 -32.71 9.85
CA ALA A 120 8.62 -32.79 9.74
C ALA A 120 9.20 -33.77 10.79
N ASP A 121 8.75 -33.70 12.04
CA ASP A 121 9.16 -34.63 13.10
C ASP A 121 8.81 -36.08 12.77
N GLN A 122 7.61 -36.32 12.22
CA GLN A 122 7.20 -37.65 11.74
C GLN A 122 8.12 -38.16 10.62
N LYS A 123 8.46 -37.31 9.64
CA LYS A 123 9.40 -37.67 8.57
C LYS A 123 10.78 -38.00 9.13
N ILE A 124 11.28 -37.22 10.08
CA ILE A 124 12.56 -37.47 10.73
C ILE A 124 12.54 -38.81 11.47
N ALA A 125 11.46 -39.12 12.19
CA ALA A 125 11.30 -40.40 12.88
C ALA A 125 11.33 -41.58 11.91
N VAL A 126 10.55 -41.52 10.82
CA VAL A 126 10.51 -42.59 9.80
C VAL A 126 11.88 -42.81 9.17
N VAL A 127 12.58 -41.73 8.80
CA VAL A 127 13.93 -41.84 8.20
C VAL A 127 14.92 -42.42 9.21
N ARG A 128 14.85 -42.02 10.48
CA ARG A 128 15.71 -42.54 11.54
C ARG A 128 15.49 -44.04 11.76
N ASP A 129 14.23 -44.48 11.79
CA ASP A 129 13.89 -45.90 11.93
C ASP A 129 14.36 -46.70 10.71
N ARG A 130 14.23 -46.15 9.50
CA ARG A 130 14.74 -46.78 8.29
C ARG A 130 16.25 -46.98 8.32
N ILE A 131 17.01 -45.95 8.68
CA ILE A 131 18.47 -46.04 8.80
C ILE A 131 18.86 -47.11 9.84
N LYS A 132 18.18 -47.11 11.00
CA LYS A 132 18.44 -48.10 12.05
C LYS A 132 18.17 -49.53 11.57
N ASN A 133 17.06 -49.75 10.86
CA ASN A 133 16.71 -51.05 10.29
C ASN A 133 17.71 -51.50 9.22
N GLU A 134 18.12 -50.61 8.32
CA GLU A 134 19.13 -50.89 7.30
C GLU A 134 20.48 -51.27 7.94
N GLN A 135 20.89 -50.55 8.99
CA GLN A 135 22.11 -50.86 9.73
C GLN A 135 22.03 -52.22 10.45
N GLN A 136 20.91 -52.52 11.09
CA GLN A 136 20.70 -53.83 11.73
C GLN A 136 20.70 -54.97 10.71
N ASN A 137 20.08 -54.78 9.55
CA ASN A 137 20.07 -55.75 8.46
C ASN A 137 21.48 -55.96 7.89
N ALA A 138 22.25 -54.89 7.69
CA ALA A 138 23.65 -54.98 7.26
C ALA A 138 24.50 -55.78 8.26
N ASN A 139 24.37 -55.49 9.56
CA ASN A 139 25.09 -56.23 10.61
C ASN A 139 24.71 -57.71 10.64
N ALA A 140 23.42 -58.04 10.49
CA ALA A 140 22.95 -59.42 10.43
C ALA A 140 23.52 -60.17 9.22
N ARG A 141 23.56 -59.51 8.06
CA ARG A 141 24.18 -60.08 6.84
C ARG A 141 25.68 -60.31 7.02
N LEU A 142 26.41 -59.38 7.62
CA LEU A 142 27.83 -59.54 7.91
C LEU A 142 28.08 -60.73 8.83
N CYS A 143 27.34 -60.83 9.94
CA CYS A 143 27.43 -61.97 10.87
C CYS A 143 27.10 -63.30 10.19
N TYR A 144 26.11 -63.32 9.30
CA TYR A 144 25.78 -64.51 8.51
C TYR A 144 26.92 -64.92 7.58
N VAL A 145 27.46 -63.96 6.82
CA VAL A 145 28.58 -64.22 5.89
C VAL A 145 29.81 -64.70 6.65
N GLU A 146 30.14 -64.08 7.79
CA GLU A 146 31.25 -64.47 8.63
C GLU A 146 31.11 -65.92 9.11
N LYS A 147 29.95 -66.29 9.68
CA LYS A 147 29.67 -67.67 10.10
C LYS A 147 29.69 -68.65 8.94
N TRP A 148 29.18 -68.25 7.77
CA TRP A 148 29.22 -69.08 6.56
C TRP A 148 30.65 -69.31 6.08
N LEU A 149 31.50 -68.29 6.10
CA LEU A 149 32.92 -68.41 5.77
C LEU A 149 33.65 -69.32 6.74
N PHE A 150 33.41 -69.17 8.05
CA PHE A 150 33.99 -70.05 9.07
C PHE A 150 33.57 -71.50 8.88
N ALA A 151 32.26 -71.78 8.73
CA ALA A 151 31.78 -73.13 8.49
C ALA A 151 32.33 -73.73 7.18
N ARG A 152 32.51 -72.90 6.15
CA ARG A 152 33.11 -73.33 4.89
C ARG A 152 34.60 -73.63 5.05
N ALA A 153 35.34 -72.82 5.80
CA ALA A 153 36.73 -73.09 6.14
C ALA A 153 36.87 -74.40 6.93
N GLU A 154 36.07 -74.59 7.98
CA GLU A 154 36.05 -75.84 8.76
C GLU A 154 35.68 -77.05 7.89
N SER A 155 34.71 -76.91 6.98
CA SER A 155 34.34 -77.99 6.06
C SER A 155 35.47 -78.35 5.08
N LEU A 156 36.22 -77.34 4.62
CA LEU A 156 37.39 -77.54 3.77
C LEU A 156 38.51 -78.20 4.57
N ASP A 157 38.78 -77.76 5.80
CA ASP A 157 39.81 -78.34 6.66
C ASP A 157 39.50 -79.82 6.98
N MET A 158 38.24 -80.17 7.24
CA MET A 158 37.81 -81.57 7.42
C MET A 158 37.92 -82.40 6.13
N GLN A 159 37.60 -81.82 4.96
CA GLN A 159 37.78 -82.50 3.67
C GLN A 159 39.25 -82.63 3.26
N LEU A 160 40.11 -81.77 3.81
CA LEU A 160 41.55 -81.70 3.57
C LEU A 160 42.36 -82.48 4.61
N GLU A 161 41.77 -83.46 5.34
CA GLU A 161 42.53 -84.58 5.96
C GLU A 161 43.26 -85.46 4.91
N ALA A 162 43.49 -84.95 3.69
CA ALA A 162 44.46 -85.44 2.74
C ALA A 162 45.82 -84.79 3.00
N PRO A 163 46.95 -85.49 2.79
CA PRO A 163 48.28 -84.90 2.94
C PRO A 163 48.38 -83.63 2.10
N ARG A 164 48.59 -82.49 2.77
CA ARG A 164 48.70 -81.17 2.17
C ARG A 164 49.71 -81.26 1.03
N ALA A 165 49.27 -80.96 -0.20
CA ALA A 165 50.18 -80.92 -1.33
C ALA A 165 51.39 -80.04 -0.96
N PRO A 166 52.61 -80.44 -1.32
CA PRO A 166 53.80 -79.66 -1.01
C PRO A 166 53.58 -78.21 -1.46
N ALA A 167 54.00 -77.26 -0.62
CA ALA A 167 53.83 -75.84 -0.91
C ALA A 167 54.28 -75.57 -2.36
N PRO A 168 53.45 -74.89 -3.17
CA PRO A 168 53.81 -74.58 -4.53
C PRO A 168 55.16 -73.87 -4.53
N ARG A 169 56.00 -74.14 -5.54
CA ARG A 169 57.32 -73.54 -5.63
C ARG A 169 57.16 -72.02 -5.50
N THR A 170 57.89 -71.42 -4.56
CA THR A 170 57.83 -69.97 -4.25
C THR A 170 58.04 -69.08 -5.48
N ASP A 171 58.72 -69.60 -6.51
CA ASP A 171 58.87 -68.93 -7.80
C ASP A 171 57.54 -68.69 -8.54
N HIS A 172 56.57 -69.61 -8.43
CA HIS A 172 55.26 -69.46 -9.06
C HIS A 172 54.40 -68.45 -8.28
N GLU A 173 54.46 -68.48 -6.96
CA GLU A 173 53.77 -67.50 -6.12
C GLU A 173 54.30 -66.08 -6.36
N ARG A 174 55.63 -65.93 -6.48
CA ARG A 174 56.26 -64.67 -6.85
C ARG A 174 55.81 -64.18 -8.22
N ARG A 175 55.78 -65.05 -9.23
CA ARG A 175 55.34 -64.68 -10.57
C ARG A 175 53.87 -64.26 -10.61
N VAL A 176 52.98 -65.00 -9.94
CA VAL A 176 51.55 -64.64 -9.85
C VAL A 176 51.38 -63.33 -9.09
N HIS A 177 52.15 -63.12 -8.01
CA HIS A 177 52.15 -61.87 -7.28
C HIS A 177 52.58 -60.69 -8.17
N ASP A 178 53.67 -60.82 -8.90
CA ASP A 178 54.15 -59.78 -9.82
C ASP A 178 53.13 -59.47 -10.93
N GLU A 179 52.46 -60.49 -11.47
CA GLU A 179 51.41 -60.33 -12.47
C GLU A 179 50.16 -59.63 -11.88
N LEU A 180 49.77 -59.97 -10.65
CA LEU A 180 48.68 -59.29 -9.94
C LEU A 180 49.01 -57.83 -9.64
N VAL A 181 50.22 -57.54 -9.15
CA VAL A 181 50.68 -56.18 -8.87
C VAL A 181 50.63 -55.35 -10.14
N LYS A 182 51.16 -55.87 -11.27
CA LYS A 182 51.09 -55.18 -12.57
C LYS A 182 49.65 -54.94 -13.03
N ALA A 183 48.76 -55.92 -12.84
CA ALA A 183 47.35 -55.77 -13.20
C ALA A 183 46.66 -54.67 -12.35
N TYR A 184 46.94 -54.62 -11.05
CA TYR A 184 46.42 -53.57 -10.17
C TYR A 184 47.01 -52.21 -10.49
N GLU A 185 48.31 -52.10 -10.75
CA GLU A 185 48.94 -50.85 -11.19
C GLU A 185 48.32 -50.33 -12.48
N LEU A 186 48.03 -51.21 -13.43
CA LEU A 186 47.38 -50.84 -14.69
C LEU A 186 45.94 -50.36 -14.45
N GLN A 187 45.17 -51.06 -13.62
CA GLN A 187 43.83 -50.62 -13.22
C GLN A 187 43.84 -49.28 -12.48
N ILE A 188 44.81 -49.05 -11.59
CA ILE A 188 44.95 -47.78 -10.87
C ILE A 188 45.19 -46.65 -11.87
N LYS A 189 46.13 -46.82 -12.81
CA LYS A 189 46.41 -45.83 -13.86
C LYS A 189 45.19 -45.53 -14.72
N GLU A 190 44.47 -46.56 -15.17
CA GLU A 190 43.22 -46.36 -15.94
C GLU A 190 42.17 -45.54 -15.15
N ARG A 191 42.08 -45.77 -13.83
CA ARG A 191 41.17 -45.00 -12.96
C ARG A 191 41.65 -43.57 -12.75
N GLU A 192 42.95 -43.36 -12.61
CA GLU A 192 43.56 -42.02 -12.50
C GLU A 192 43.32 -41.20 -13.78
N ASP A 193 43.56 -41.79 -14.94
CA ASP A 193 43.30 -41.16 -16.24
C ASP A 193 41.82 -40.78 -16.42
N LEU A 194 40.91 -41.67 -16.02
CA LEU A 194 39.48 -41.38 -16.02
C LEU A 194 39.12 -40.24 -15.05
N LEU A 195 39.73 -40.21 -13.86
CA LEU A 195 39.52 -39.13 -12.90
C LEU A 195 40.02 -37.79 -13.42
N GLU A 196 41.17 -37.76 -14.08
CA GLU A 196 41.72 -36.57 -14.72
C GLU A 196 40.83 -36.09 -15.87
N TYR A 197 40.39 -36.99 -16.74
CA TYR A 197 39.43 -36.68 -17.81
C TYR A 197 38.15 -36.05 -17.24
N TRP A 198 37.55 -36.66 -16.22
CA TRP A 198 36.33 -36.13 -15.61
C TRP A 198 36.59 -34.78 -14.93
N ARG A 199 37.73 -34.62 -14.25
CA ARG A 199 38.11 -33.35 -13.61
C ARG A 199 38.21 -32.22 -14.64
N GLN A 200 38.91 -32.46 -15.75
CA GLN A 200 39.03 -31.48 -16.84
C GLN A 200 37.66 -31.16 -17.44
N ARG A 201 36.86 -32.19 -17.73
CA ARG A 201 35.50 -32.01 -18.25
C ARG A 201 34.62 -31.19 -17.30
N TYR A 202 34.68 -31.43 -16.00
CA TYR A 202 33.93 -30.64 -15.02
C TYR A 202 34.37 -29.18 -15.01
N VAL A 203 35.68 -28.90 -15.08
CA VAL A 203 36.19 -27.52 -15.17
C VAL A 203 35.70 -26.84 -16.45
N ASP A 204 35.76 -27.52 -17.59
CA ASP A 204 35.29 -26.96 -18.86
C ASP A 204 33.78 -26.71 -18.87
N ASP A 205 33.00 -27.66 -18.36
CA ASP A 205 31.54 -27.55 -18.31
C ASP A 205 31.11 -26.45 -17.32
N THR A 206 31.77 -26.33 -16.17
CA THR A 206 31.51 -25.22 -15.22
C THR A 206 31.87 -23.87 -15.82
N ALA A 207 33.03 -23.74 -16.47
CA ALA A 207 33.44 -22.52 -17.16
C ALA A 207 32.43 -22.10 -18.25
N LYS A 208 31.95 -23.06 -19.06
CA LYS A 208 30.90 -22.82 -20.08
C LYS A 208 29.58 -22.37 -19.45
N MET A 209 29.18 -22.97 -18.32
CA MET A 209 27.96 -22.57 -17.62
C MET A 209 28.10 -21.16 -17.04
N ASP A 210 29.25 -20.84 -16.46
CA ASP A 210 29.53 -19.51 -15.91
C ASP A 210 29.55 -18.43 -17.00
N GLU A 211 30.13 -18.74 -18.17
CA GLU A 211 30.10 -17.83 -19.33
C GLU A 211 28.66 -17.58 -19.81
N ARG A 212 27.83 -18.62 -19.89
CA ARG A 212 26.41 -18.49 -20.24
C ARG A 212 25.65 -17.66 -19.21
N LEU A 213 25.91 -17.87 -17.92
CA LEU A 213 25.31 -17.10 -16.84
C LEU A 213 25.73 -15.62 -16.92
N ALA A 214 27.01 -15.34 -17.18
CA ALA A 214 27.51 -13.97 -17.35
C ALA A 214 26.82 -13.27 -18.53
N LYS A 215 26.71 -13.94 -19.69
CA LYS A 215 25.98 -13.42 -20.86
C LYS A 215 24.52 -13.10 -20.53
N LYS A 216 23.82 -14.02 -19.86
CA LYS A 216 22.41 -13.81 -19.45
C LYS A 216 22.24 -12.68 -18.44
N ARG A 217 23.18 -12.52 -17.50
CA ARG A 217 23.18 -11.40 -16.55
C ARG A 217 23.35 -10.07 -17.27
N GLU A 218 24.21 -10.01 -18.29
CA GLU A 218 24.41 -8.79 -19.06
C GLU A 218 23.19 -8.45 -19.93
N GLU A 219 22.61 -9.44 -20.61
CA GLU A 219 21.34 -9.28 -21.33
C GLU A 219 20.23 -8.74 -20.41
N LEU A 220 20.14 -9.25 -19.18
CA LEU A 220 19.17 -8.79 -18.19
C LEU A 220 19.41 -7.33 -17.79
N LYS A 221 20.67 -6.93 -17.54
CA LYS A 221 21.00 -5.53 -17.21
C LYS A 221 20.60 -4.58 -18.34
N VAL A 222 20.92 -4.94 -19.59
CA VAL A 222 20.55 -4.13 -20.76
C VAL A 222 19.03 -4.03 -20.90
N ALA A 223 18.30 -5.13 -20.72
CA ALA A 223 16.84 -5.13 -20.76
C ALA A 223 16.22 -4.27 -19.64
N LEU A 224 16.78 -4.31 -18.43
CA LEU A 224 16.35 -3.49 -17.30
C LEU A 224 16.60 -2.00 -17.56
N ALA A 225 17.77 -1.64 -18.07
CA ALA A 225 18.10 -0.26 -18.44
C ALA A 225 17.12 0.27 -19.49
N ARG A 226 16.88 -0.49 -20.56
CA ARG A 226 15.91 -0.15 -21.60
C ARG A 226 14.50 0.01 -21.05
N ARG A 227 14.08 -0.88 -20.14
CA ARG A 227 12.76 -0.76 -19.48
C ARG A 227 12.67 0.52 -18.66
N GLN A 228 13.71 0.87 -17.91
CA GLN A 228 13.73 2.10 -17.11
C GLN A 228 13.63 3.35 -17.99
N GLU A 229 14.33 3.38 -19.12
CA GLU A 229 14.22 4.47 -20.10
C GLU A 229 12.82 4.59 -20.67
N LEU A 230 12.21 3.47 -21.08
CA LEU A 230 10.83 3.45 -21.56
C LEU A 230 9.83 3.91 -20.49
N GLN A 231 10.05 3.53 -19.23
CA GLN A 231 9.22 3.98 -18.12
C GLN A 231 9.31 5.50 -17.94
N LYS A 232 10.52 6.07 -17.97
CA LYS A 232 10.72 7.52 -17.89
C LYS A 232 10.01 8.26 -19.02
N LEU A 233 10.10 7.74 -20.25
CA LEU A 233 9.39 8.31 -21.41
C LEU A 233 7.87 8.21 -21.25
N TYR A 234 7.36 7.08 -20.76
CA TYR A 234 5.95 6.91 -20.49
C TYR A 234 5.45 7.92 -19.44
N ASP A 235 6.18 8.07 -18.34
CA ASP A 235 5.81 8.99 -17.25
C ASP A 235 5.85 10.45 -17.72
N LEU A 236 6.81 10.81 -18.58
CA LEU A 236 6.88 12.11 -19.23
C LEU A 236 5.64 12.37 -20.09
N HIS A 237 5.33 11.48 -21.04
CA HIS A 237 4.16 11.63 -21.91
C HIS A 237 2.84 11.61 -21.13
N ALA A 238 2.73 10.81 -20.07
CA ALA A 238 1.58 10.80 -19.18
C ALA A 238 1.44 12.12 -18.40
N GLY A 239 2.55 12.75 -18.04
CA GLY A 239 2.59 14.11 -17.48
C GLY A 239 2.08 15.14 -18.48
N GLU A 240 2.62 15.14 -19.70
CA GLU A 240 2.24 16.06 -20.78
C GLU A 240 0.76 15.91 -21.16
N MET A 241 0.24 14.69 -21.27
CA MET A 241 -1.19 14.46 -21.54
C MET A 241 -2.09 15.02 -20.43
N ARG A 242 -1.71 14.84 -19.16
CA ARG A 242 -2.47 15.41 -18.03
C ARG A 242 -2.42 16.95 -18.04
N ALA A 243 -1.26 17.53 -18.32
CA ALA A 243 -1.09 18.97 -18.47
C ALA A 243 -1.92 19.52 -19.65
N TRP A 244 -1.99 18.79 -20.76
CA TRP A 244 -2.80 19.17 -21.91
C TRP A 244 -4.31 19.12 -21.62
N LEU A 245 -4.78 18.06 -20.94
CA LEU A 245 -6.18 17.93 -20.55
C LEU A 245 -6.61 19.03 -19.57
N THR A 246 -5.76 19.35 -18.59
CA THR A 246 -5.99 20.44 -17.64
C THR A 246 -5.98 21.80 -18.33
N PHE A 247 -5.01 22.08 -19.19
CA PHE A 247 -4.99 23.30 -20.00
C PHE A 247 -6.25 23.46 -20.85
N LYS A 248 -6.72 22.38 -21.50
CA LYS A 248 -7.94 22.41 -22.32
C LYS A 248 -9.19 22.67 -21.49
N SER A 249 -9.31 22.04 -20.32
CA SER A 249 -10.45 22.23 -19.42
C SER A 249 -10.49 23.65 -18.83
N GLU A 250 -9.34 24.18 -18.41
CA GLU A 250 -9.20 25.55 -17.93
C GLU A 250 -9.53 26.58 -19.01
N ARG A 251 -9.04 26.37 -20.23
CA ARG A 251 -9.34 27.24 -21.37
C ARG A 251 -10.83 27.24 -21.70
N ALA A 252 -11.47 26.07 -21.71
CA ALA A 252 -12.92 25.96 -21.91
C ALA A 252 -13.72 26.65 -20.79
N ALA A 253 -13.30 26.48 -19.53
CA ALA A 253 -13.91 27.14 -18.39
C ALA A 253 -13.77 28.67 -18.45
N ARG A 254 -12.61 29.18 -18.90
CA ARG A 254 -12.38 30.61 -19.12
C ARG A 254 -13.30 31.17 -20.20
N LEU A 255 -13.37 30.51 -21.35
CA LEU A 255 -14.24 30.92 -22.46
C LEU A 255 -15.71 30.96 -22.03
N ALA A 256 -16.18 29.93 -21.32
CA ALA A 256 -17.54 29.86 -20.80
C ALA A 256 -17.86 30.94 -19.74
N ARG A 257 -16.86 31.42 -18.99
CA ARG A 257 -17.03 32.57 -18.07
C ARG A 257 -17.13 33.88 -18.84
N GLU A 258 -16.29 34.07 -19.86
CA GLU A 258 -16.31 35.25 -20.73
C GLU A 258 -17.64 35.36 -21.50
N GLU A 259 -18.12 34.26 -22.07
CA GLU A 259 -19.42 34.21 -22.76
C GLU A 259 -20.58 34.53 -21.82
N ARG A 260 -20.58 34.00 -20.59
CA ARG A 260 -21.59 34.31 -19.57
C ARG A 260 -21.58 35.80 -19.22
N ARG A 261 -20.41 36.40 -19.03
CA ARG A 261 -20.27 37.85 -18.79
C ARG A 261 -20.76 38.68 -19.97
N ALA A 262 -20.36 38.33 -21.19
CA ALA A 262 -20.79 39.03 -22.40
C ALA A 262 -22.31 38.93 -22.61
N THR A 263 -22.90 37.76 -22.34
CA THR A 263 -24.35 37.55 -22.44
C THR A 263 -25.10 38.35 -21.38
N ALA A 264 -24.62 38.37 -20.13
CA ALA A 264 -25.18 39.19 -19.06
C ALA A 264 -25.09 40.69 -19.40
N ALA A 265 -23.94 41.15 -19.90
CA ALA A 265 -23.75 42.53 -20.34
C ALA A 265 -24.70 42.90 -21.49
N LYS A 266 -24.86 42.04 -22.50
CA LYS A 266 -25.84 42.24 -23.59
C LYS A 266 -27.27 42.33 -23.06
N ARG A 267 -27.67 41.47 -22.12
CA ARG A 267 -28.99 41.52 -21.48
C ARG A 267 -29.22 42.82 -20.71
N LEU A 268 -28.24 43.25 -19.91
CA LEU A 268 -28.29 44.53 -19.20
C LEU A 268 -28.37 45.72 -20.16
N GLN A 269 -27.54 45.73 -21.21
CA GLN A 269 -27.57 46.77 -22.24
C GLN A 269 -28.91 46.82 -22.98
N ALA A 270 -29.46 45.67 -23.37
CA ALA A 270 -30.76 45.59 -24.03
C ALA A 270 -31.90 46.05 -23.11
N TRP A 271 -31.88 45.62 -21.84
CA TRP A 271 -32.82 46.07 -20.82
C TRP A 271 -32.74 47.59 -20.62
N TRP A 272 -31.54 48.14 -20.44
CA TRP A 272 -31.33 49.57 -20.25
C TRP A 272 -31.75 50.40 -21.47
N ARG A 273 -31.38 49.97 -22.69
CA ARG A 273 -31.87 50.59 -23.93
C ARG A 273 -33.39 50.58 -24.00
N GLY A 274 -34.04 49.47 -23.67
CA GLY A 274 -35.49 49.37 -23.59
C GLY A 274 -36.10 50.30 -22.53
N VAL A 275 -35.47 50.43 -21.36
CA VAL A 275 -35.88 51.37 -20.31
C VAL A 275 -35.73 52.82 -20.78
N MET A 276 -34.63 53.18 -21.44
CA MET A 276 -34.42 54.52 -21.99
C MET A 276 -35.50 54.90 -23.00
N VAL A 277 -35.90 53.98 -23.88
CA VAL A 277 -36.99 54.19 -24.84
C VAL A 277 -38.33 54.33 -24.11
N ARG A 278 -38.69 53.40 -23.22
CA ARG A 278 -39.99 53.41 -22.52
C ARG A 278 -40.16 54.61 -21.58
N ARG A 279 -39.09 55.06 -20.92
CA ARG A 279 -39.11 56.23 -20.04
C ARG A 279 -38.74 57.54 -20.74
N ALA A 280 -38.47 57.50 -22.06
CA ALA A 280 -38.08 58.63 -22.89
C ALA A 280 -36.94 59.46 -22.25
N LEU A 281 -35.86 58.77 -21.87
CA LEU A 281 -34.66 59.35 -21.28
C LEU A 281 -33.64 59.68 -22.38
N GLY A 282 -32.79 60.69 -22.14
CA GLY A 282 -31.70 61.07 -23.06
C GLY A 282 -32.18 61.47 -24.47
N SER A 283 -31.56 60.88 -25.51
CA SER A 283 -31.86 61.18 -26.93
C SER A 283 -33.28 60.79 -27.35
N PHE A 284 -34.01 60.03 -26.55
CA PHE A 284 -35.38 59.57 -26.83
C PHE A 284 -36.46 60.46 -26.20
N ARG A 285 -36.09 61.62 -25.62
CA ARG A 285 -37.06 62.56 -25.00
C ARG A 285 -38.17 63.02 -25.95
N TYR A 286 -37.89 63.10 -27.25
CA TYR A 286 -38.87 63.51 -28.27
C TYR A 286 -40.07 62.55 -28.41
N LEU A 287 -39.93 61.28 -28.00
CA LEU A 287 -41.04 60.31 -28.01
C LEU A 287 -42.10 60.63 -26.94
N LYS A 288 -41.74 61.38 -25.90
CA LYS A 288 -42.67 61.80 -24.83
C LYS A 288 -43.65 62.88 -25.30
N THR A 289 -43.24 63.69 -26.28
CA THR A 289 -44.05 64.76 -26.89
C THR A 289 -44.98 64.24 -27.98
N ILE A 290 -44.60 63.21 -28.74
CA ILE A 290 -45.44 62.60 -29.80
C ILE A 290 -46.70 61.95 -29.21
N LYS A 291 -46.61 61.35 -28.01
CA LYS A 291 -47.77 60.71 -27.36
C LYS A 291 -48.86 61.69 -26.87
N LYS A 292 -48.61 63.01 -26.95
CA LYS A 292 -49.59 64.06 -26.59
C LYS A 292 -50.32 64.67 -27.78
N SER A 293 -50.03 64.30 -29.03
CA SER A 293 -50.88 64.73 -30.15
C SER A 293 -52.12 63.83 -30.23
N PRO A 294 -53.35 64.35 -30.06
CA PRO A 294 -54.55 63.55 -30.23
C PRO A 294 -54.65 63.11 -31.70
N SER A 295 -54.91 61.83 -31.90
CA SER A 295 -55.24 61.30 -33.22
C SER A 295 -56.48 62.04 -33.75
N LYS A 296 -56.27 62.96 -34.69
CA LYS A 296 -57.37 63.51 -35.49
C LYS A 296 -57.98 62.35 -36.28
N SER A 297 -59.25 62.11 -35.96
CA SER A 297 -60.24 61.48 -36.84
C SER A 297 -60.03 61.88 -38.30
N LYS A 298 -59.97 60.90 -39.20
CA LYS A 298 -60.25 61.12 -40.62
C LYS A 298 -61.41 60.23 -41.02
N LYS A 299 -62.60 60.84 -41.07
CA LYS A 299 -63.74 60.38 -41.88
C LYS A 299 -63.38 60.61 -43.34
N LYS A 300 -63.42 59.55 -44.14
CA LYS A 300 -64.21 59.41 -45.37
C LYS A 300 -64.02 58.00 -45.90
#